data_AF-A0A364US49-F1
#
_entry.id   AF-A0A364US49-F1
#
_cell.length_a   1.000
_cell.length_b   1.000
_cell.length_c   1.000
_cell.angle_alpha   90.00
_cell.angle_beta   90.00
_cell.angle_gamma   90.00
#
_symmetry.space_group_name_H-M   'P 1'
#
loop_
_entity.id
_entity.type
_entity.pdbx_description
1 polymer ?
#
loop_
_entity_poly.entity_id
_entity_poly.type
_entity_poly.pdbx_seq_one_letter_code
_entity_poly.pdbx_strand_id
1 'polypeptide(L)'
;MSESIRYTIQNELLDLYDDVKVGLSDLNEQKALTINGPASKLFKRATRMSYIQGQKQAIDEMNQLLETYDIDEQFLEHYNQLASRIRNDNIEKVFSFSNLTDIPSHFEETIADLYFSKGQNFIIKHINSIME
;
A
#
# COMPACT_ATOMS: atom_id res chain seq x y z
N MET A 1 24.95 -5.90 20.42
CA MET A 1 23.65 -6.54 20.16
C MET A 1 23.07 -5.78 18.98
N SER A 2 22.89 -6.43 17.83
CA SER A 2 22.08 -5.82 16.77
C SER A 2 20.66 -5.69 17.30
N GLU A 3 20.02 -4.57 17.02
CA GLU A 3 18.61 -4.38 17.29
C GLU A 3 17.83 -5.47 16.51
N SER A 4 16.79 -6.05 17.12
CA SER A 4 15.98 -7.06 16.46
C SER A 4 15.31 -6.45 15.23
N ILE A 5 15.36 -7.14 14.09
CA ILE A 5 14.77 -6.64 12.84
C ILE A 5 13.27 -6.40 12.99
N ARG A 6 12.61 -7.22 13.83
CA ARG A 6 11.20 -7.04 14.18
C ARG A 6 10.95 -5.72 14.89
N TYR A 7 11.83 -5.32 15.82
CA TYR A 7 11.70 -4.06 16.54
C TYR A 7 11.88 -2.86 15.61
N THR A 8 12.89 -2.90 14.74
CA THR A 8 13.11 -1.85 13.71
C THR A 8 11.89 -1.71 12.81
N ILE A 9 11.38 -2.83 12.28
CA ILE A 9 10.21 -2.81 11.40
C ILE A 9 8.96 -2.33 12.15
N GLN A 10 8.75 -2.78 13.39
CA GLN A 10 7.59 -2.36 14.17
C GLN A 10 7.53 -0.84 14.36
N ASN A 11 8.66 -0.21 14.69
CA ASN A 11 8.73 1.25 14.83
C ASN A 11 8.44 1.94 13.50
N GLU A 12 9.04 1.46 12.41
CA GLU A 12 8.81 2.04 11.08
C GLU A 12 7.33 1.94 10.65
N LEU A 13 6.66 0.82 10.97
CA LEU A 13 5.25 0.64 10.66
C LEU A 13 4.36 1.62 11.43
N LEU A 14 4.76 2.07 12.62
CA LEU A 14 4.02 3.11 13.36
C LEU A 14 4.12 4.45 12.64
N ASP A 15 5.31 4.85 12.21
CA ASP A 15 5.54 6.09 11.47
C ASP A 15 4.76 6.09 10.14
N LEU A 16 4.86 5.00 9.38
CA LEU A 16 4.11 4.82 8.14
C LEU A 16 2.59 4.82 8.36
N TYR A 17 2.12 4.28 9.48
CA TYR A 17 0.70 4.29 9.82
C TYR A 17 0.20 5.69 10.16
N ASP A 18 1.02 6.51 10.80
CA ASP A 18 0.70 7.91 11.06
C ASP A 18 0.63 8.73 9.76
N ASP A 19 1.53 8.48 8.80
CA ASP A 19 1.43 9.05 7.44
C ASP A 19 0.13 8.66 6.74
N VAL A 20 -0.29 7.40 6.86
CA VAL A 20 -1.59 6.93 6.35
C VAL A 20 -2.75 7.68 7.01
N LYS A 21 -2.73 7.89 8.33
CA LYS A 21 -3.77 8.65 9.04
C LYS A 21 -3.84 10.08 8.53
N VAL A 22 -2.70 10.75 8.38
CA VAL A 22 -2.62 12.12 7.82
C VAL A 22 -3.23 12.13 6.42
N GLY A 23 -2.82 11.21 5.55
CA GLY A 23 -3.35 11.10 4.20
C GLY A 23 -4.87 10.85 4.13
N LEU A 24 -5.42 10.05 5.03
CA LEU A 24 -6.87 9.84 5.14
C LEU A 24 -7.60 11.08 5.67
N SER A 25 -7.01 11.81 6.62
CA SER A 25 -7.55 13.08 7.12
C SER A 25 -7.65 14.12 6.00
N ASP A 26 -6.56 14.31 5.23
CA ASP A 26 -6.53 15.18 4.05
C ASP A 26 -7.68 14.86 3.08
N LEU A 27 -7.88 13.58 2.77
CA LEU A 27 -8.93 13.13 1.84
C LEU A 27 -10.34 13.35 2.37
N ASN A 28 -10.50 13.37 3.69
CA ASN A 28 -11.77 13.67 4.37
C ASN A 28 -12.03 15.17 4.41
N GLU A 29 -11.05 16.01 4.68
CA GLU A 29 -11.18 17.47 4.64
C GLU A 29 -11.50 17.96 3.21
N GLN A 30 -10.81 17.39 2.21
CA GLN A 30 -11.05 17.70 0.80
C GLN A 30 -12.40 17.16 0.27
N LYS A 31 -13.07 16.28 1.01
CA LYS A 31 -14.35 15.68 0.61
C LYS A 31 -15.41 16.74 0.36
N ALA A 32 -15.54 17.72 1.26
CA ALA A 32 -16.52 18.81 1.14
C ALA A 32 -16.28 19.69 -0.11
N LEU A 33 -15.02 19.84 -0.53
CA LEU A 33 -14.62 20.68 -1.67
C LEU A 33 -14.70 19.95 -3.03
N THR A 34 -14.87 18.63 -3.02
CA THR A 34 -14.68 17.80 -4.23
C THR A 34 -15.87 16.93 -4.59
N ILE A 35 -16.83 16.66 -3.68
CA ILE A 35 -18.02 15.84 -3.98
C ILE A 35 -18.82 16.36 -5.20
N ASN A 36 -18.82 17.67 -5.43
CA ASN A 36 -19.44 18.31 -6.61
C ASN A 36 -18.41 18.95 -7.55
N GLY A 37 -17.14 18.54 -7.45
CA GLY A 37 -16.05 19.08 -8.23
C GLY A 37 -15.97 18.49 -9.64
N PRO A 38 -15.11 19.03 -10.52
CA PRO A 38 -14.86 18.46 -11.85
C PRO A 38 -14.45 16.98 -11.78
N ALA A 39 -14.86 16.19 -12.78
CA ALA A 39 -14.59 14.75 -12.85
C ALA A 39 -13.10 14.40 -12.65
N SER A 40 -12.18 15.22 -13.15
CA SER A 40 -10.73 15.05 -12.96
C SER A 40 -10.29 15.13 -11.49
N LYS A 41 -10.94 15.98 -10.67
CA LYS A 41 -10.67 16.06 -9.23
C LYS A 41 -11.24 14.86 -8.48
N LEU A 42 -12.43 14.40 -8.86
CA LEU A 42 -13.04 13.18 -8.31
C LEU A 42 -12.18 11.95 -8.60
N PHE A 43 -11.70 11.81 -9.84
CA PHE A 43 -10.81 10.72 -10.23
C PHE A 43 -9.49 10.76 -9.47
N LYS A 44 -8.83 11.93 -9.37
CA LYS A 44 -7.60 12.10 -8.57
C LYS A 44 -7.81 11.73 -7.10
N ARG A 45 -8.97 12.08 -6.54
CA ARG A 45 -9.33 11.73 -5.16
C ARG A 45 -9.51 10.22 -5.01
N ALA A 46 -10.22 9.57 -5.94
CA ALA A 46 -10.46 8.13 -5.91
C ALA A 46 -9.15 7.34 -5.99
N THR A 47 -8.24 7.68 -6.91
CA THR A 47 -6.95 7.01 -7.04
C THR A 47 -6.05 7.21 -5.82
N ARG A 48 -6.03 8.42 -5.23
CA ARG A 48 -5.30 8.68 -3.98
C ARG A 48 -5.89 7.90 -2.81
N MET A 49 -7.21 7.78 -2.73
CA MET A 49 -7.88 6.96 -1.71
C MET A 49 -7.49 5.49 -1.82
N SER A 50 -7.60 4.90 -3.02
CA SER A 50 -7.20 3.51 -3.26
C SER A 50 -5.73 3.26 -2.91
N TYR A 51 -4.84 4.20 -3.27
CA TYR A 51 -3.43 4.11 -2.93
C TYR A 51 -3.18 4.09 -1.42
N ILE A 52 -3.79 5.01 -0.66
CA ILE A 52 -3.63 5.08 0.80
C ILE A 52 -4.25 3.85 1.47
N GLN A 53 -5.37 3.34 0.96
CA GLN A 53 -5.95 2.08 1.44
C GLN A 53 -5.02 0.89 1.20
N GLY A 54 -4.33 0.85 0.06
CA GLY A 54 -3.31 -0.14 -0.23
C GLY A 54 -2.13 -0.08 0.76
N GLN A 55 -1.64 1.12 1.06
CA GLN A 55 -0.60 1.31 2.08
C GLN A 55 -1.06 0.78 3.43
N LYS A 56 -2.26 1.16 3.88
CA LYS A 56 -2.86 0.71 5.13
C LYS A 56 -2.91 -0.82 5.19
N GLN A 57 -3.41 -1.49 4.15
CA GLN A 57 -3.56 -2.93 4.17
C GLN A 57 -2.20 -3.66 4.24
N ALA A 58 -1.17 -3.17 3.54
CA ALA A 58 0.17 -3.75 3.67
C ALA A 58 0.72 -3.60 5.11
N ILE A 59 0.50 -2.45 5.74
CA ILE A 59 0.88 -2.21 7.14
C ILE A 59 0.14 -3.17 8.08
N ASP A 60 -1.18 -3.31 7.93
CA ASP A 60 -2.00 -4.20 8.75
C ASP A 60 -1.54 -5.67 8.63
N GLU A 61 -1.27 -6.14 7.41
CA GLU A 61 -0.79 -7.51 7.17
C GLU A 61 0.60 -7.74 7.80
N MET A 62 1.52 -6.76 7.73
CA MET A 62 2.83 -6.89 8.38
C MET A 62 2.75 -6.83 9.91
N ASN A 63 1.89 -5.98 10.48
CA ASN A 63 1.63 -5.97 11.92
C ASN A 63 1.11 -7.34 12.38
N GLN A 64 0.21 -7.96 11.61
CA GLN A 64 -0.25 -9.31 11.90
C GLN A 64 0.89 -10.33 11.86
N LEU A 65 1.84 -10.22 10.91
CA LEU A 65 3.03 -11.08 10.89
C LEU A 65 3.91 -10.87 12.13
N LEU A 66 4.14 -9.61 12.53
CA LEU A 66 4.92 -9.29 13.74
C LEU A 66 4.27 -9.83 15.01
N GLU A 67 2.94 -9.78 15.12
CA GLU A 67 2.18 -10.34 16.25
C GLU A 67 2.15 -11.87 16.25
N THR A 68 2.23 -12.50 15.08
CA THR A 68 2.13 -13.97 14.94
C THR A 68 3.47 -14.66 15.13
N TYR A 69 4.56 -14.06 14.67
CA TYR A 69 5.89 -14.68 14.63
C TYR A 69 6.87 -13.96 15.57
N ASP A 70 7.16 -14.59 16.70
CA ASP A 70 8.01 -14.00 17.74
C ASP A 70 9.52 -14.13 17.53
N ILE A 71 9.92 -14.83 16.46
CA ILE A 71 11.32 -15.08 16.12
C ILE A 71 11.62 -14.41 14.78
N ASP A 72 12.70 -13.63 14.73
CA ASP A 72 13.11 -12.84 13.55
C ASP A 72 13.17 -13.70 12.27
N GLU A 73 13.69 -14.92 12.35
CA GLU A 73 13.81 -15.84 11.21
C GLU A 73 12.44 -16.26 10.65
N GLN A 74 11.49 -16.60 11.52
CA GLN A 74 10.13 -16.98 11.11
C GLN A 74 9.38 -15.78 10.53
N PHE A 75 9.51 -14.62 11.19
CA PHE A 75 8.94 -13.37 10.69
C PHE A 75 9.47 -13.07 9.28
N LEU A 76 10.80 -13.14 9.08
CA LEU A 76 11.42 -12.86 7.79
C LEU A 76 10.99 -13.83 6.69
N GLU A 77 10.83 -15.12 6.99
CA GLU A 77 10.31 -16.10 6.03
C GLU A 77 8.93 -15.67 5.50
N HIS A 78 8.00 -15.37 6.41
CA HIS A 78 6.63 -15.00 6.05
C HIS A 78 6.53 -13.59 5.45
N TYR A 79 7.35 -12.66 5.93
CA TYR A 79 7.50 -11.34 5.31
C TYR A 79 7.95 -11.47 3.86
N ASN A 80 8.95 -12.30 3.57
CA ASN A 80 9.45 -12.48 2.21
C ASN A 80 8.39 -13.06 1.27
N GLN A 81 7.54 -13.95 1.76
CA GLN A 81 6.38 -14.48 1.02
C GLN A 81 5.37 -13.36 0.71
N LEU A 82 5.02 -12.55 1.72
CA LEU A 82 4.14 -11.39 1.57
C LEU A 82 4.69 -10.37 0.56
N ALA A 83 5.95 -9.98 0.73
CA ALA A 83 6.64 -9.03 -0.13
C ALA A 83 6.69 -9.51 -1.58
N SER A 84 7.00 -10.79 -1.81
CA SER A 84 7.00 -11.39 -3.15
C SER A 84 5.61 -11.37 -3.78
N ARG A 85 4.56 -11.74 -3.02
CA ARG A 85 3.17 -11.71 -3.47
C ARG A 85 2.76 -10.30 -3.90
N ILE A 86 2.95 -9.30 -3.05
CA ILE A 86 2.59 -7.90 -3.32
C ILE A 86 3.37 -7.36 -4.53
N ARG A 87 4.68 -7.63 -4.59
CA ARG A 87 5.52 -7.18 -5.71
C ARG A 87 5.07 -7.78 -7.03
N ASN A 88 4.79 -9.08 -7.07
CA ASN A 88 4.35 -9.75 -8.30
C ASN A 88 2.96 -9.27 -8.74
N ASP A 89 2.00 -9.14 -7.82
CA ASP A 89 0.68 -8.56 -8.09
C ASP A 89 0.79 -7.14 -8.67
N ASN A 90 1.68 -6.31 -8.10
CA ASN A 90 1.93 -4.97 -8.62
C ASN A 90 2.49 -4.97 -10.04
N ILE A 91 3.48 -5.82 -10.31
CA ILE A 91 4.08 -5.96 -11.65
C ILE A 91 3.01 -6.39 -12.65
N GLU A 92 2.20 -7.38 -12.32
CA GLU A 92 1.12 -7.88 -13.18
C GLU A 92 0.09 -6.79 -13.49
N LYS A 93 -0.37 -6.05 -12.47
CA LYS A 93 -1.34 -4.96 -12.66
C LYS A 93 -0.77 -3.81 -13.47
N VAL A 94 0.48 -3.42 -13.23
CA VAL A 94 1.16 -2.37 -14.01
C VAL A 94 1.34 -2.82 -15.47
N PHE A 95 1.74 -4.06 -15.69
CA PHE A 95 1.89 -4.62 -17.03
C PHE A 95 0.55 -4.68 -17.77
N SER A 96 -0.48 -5.24 -17.13
CA SER A 96 -1.84 -5.33 -17.69
C SER A 96 -2.38 -3.95 -18.06
N PHE A 97 -2.23 -2.97 -17.17
CA PHE A 97 -2.65 -1.59 -17.45
C PHE A 97 -1.88 -0.96 -18.61
N SER A 98 -0.57 -1.17 -18.69
CA SER A 98 0.29 -0.60 -19.74
C SER A 98 0.01 -1.19 -21.13
N ASN A 99 -0.60 -2.38 -21.19
CA ASN A 99 -0.96 -3.06 -22.43
C ASN A 99 -2.43 -2.89 -22.82
N LEU A 100 -3.20 -2.03 -22.14
CA LEU A 100 -4.57 -1.73 -22.55
C LEU A 100 -4.57 -1.07 -23.92
N THR A 101 -5.29 -1.68 -24.86
CA THR A 101 -5.49 -1.15 -26.23
C THR A 101 -6.79 -0.37 -26.38
N ASP A 102 -7.70 -0.49 -25.41
CA ASP A 102 -8.99 0.22 -25.33
C ASP A 102 -9.40 0.41 -23.86
N ILE A 103 -10.44 1.20 -23.59
CA ILE A 103 -11.00 1.42 -22.25
C ILE A 103 -11.87 0.21 -21.87
N PRO A 104 -11.48 -0.59 -20.86
CA PRO A 104 -12.28 -1.72 -20.41
C PRO A 104 -13.61 -1.28 -19.78
N SER A 105 -14.62 -2.14 -19.85
CA SER A 105 -15.94 -1.89 -19.24
C SER A 105 -15.89 -1.65 -17.72
N HIS A 106 -14.86 -2.16 -17.04
CA HIS A 106 -14.60 -2.01 -15.61
C HIS A 106 -13.37 -1.12 -15.34
N PHE A 107 -13.20 -0.05 -16.12
CA PHE A 107 -12.03 0.83 -16.02
C PHE A 107 -11.85 1.44 -14.63
N GLU A 108 -12.94 1.81 -13.95
CA GLU A 108 -12.88 2.38 -12.61
C GLU A 108 -12.29 1.40 -11.59
N GLU A 109 -12.75 0.15 -11.61
CA GLU A 109 -12.23 -0.94 -10.76
C GLU A 109 -10.78 -1.26 -11.11
N THR A 110 -10.47 -1.33 -12.41
CA THR A 110 -9.10 -1.59 -12.91
C THR A 110 -8.11 -0.54 -12.39
N ILE A 111 -8.50 0.74 -12.41
CA ILE A 111 -7.70 1.84 -11.88
C ILE A 111 -7.59 1.76 -10.36
N ALA A 112 -8.71 1.53 -9.66
CA ALA A 112 -8.71 1.42 -8.20
C ALA A 112 -7.76 0.31 -7.74
N ASP A 113 -7.84 -0.87 -8.34
CA ASP A 113 -6.99 -2.03 -8.04
C ASP A 113 -5.51 -1.77 -8.34
N LEU A 114 -5.21 -1.08 -9.45
CA LEU A 114 -3.85 -0.68 -9.79
C LEU A 114 -3.26 0.24 -8.72
N TYR A 115 -3.99 1.29 -8.33
CA TYR A 115 -3.49 2.24 -7.33
C TYR A 115 -3.42 1.62 -5.94
N PHE A 116 -4.37 0.74 -5.59
CA PHE A 116 -4.32 -0.06 -4.38
C PHE A 116 -3.05 -0.92 -4.32
N SER A 117 -2.76 -1.67 -5.37
CA SER A 117 -1.54 -2.49 -5.46
C SER A 117 -0.26 -1.64 -5.44
N LYS A 118 -0.28 -0.43 -6.04
CA LYS A 118 0.82 0.54 -5.92
C LYS A 118 1.05 1.01 -4.50
N GLY A 119 -0.02 1.20 -3.72
CA GLY A 119 0.06 1.55 -2.30
C GLY A 119 0.72 0.46 -1.48
N GLN A 120 0.29 -0.79 -1.67
CA GLN A 120 0.90 -1.95 -1.00
C GLN A 120 2.39 -2.08 -1.34
N ASN A 121 2.74 -2.01 -2.63
CA ASN A 121 4.11 -2.16 -3.10
C ASN A 121 5.04 -1.03 -2.64
N PHE A 122 4.51 0.19 -2.44
CA PHE A 122 5.28 1.29 -1.86
C PHE A 122 5.79 0.94 -0.46
N ILE A 123 4.91 0.41 0.39
CA ILE A 123 5.27 0.01 1.75
C ILE A 123 6.31 -1.11 1.73
N ILE A 124 6.12 -2.15 0.91
CA ILE A 124 7.09 -3.25 0.79
C ILE A 124 8.47 -2.75 0.33
N LYS A 125 8.52 -1.84 -0.65
CA LYS A 125 9.79 -1.24 -1.09
C LYS A 125 10.48 -0.46 0.02
N HIS A 126 9.71 0.30 0.79
CA HIS A 126 10.22 1.08 1.91
C HIS A 126 10.83 0.18 2.98
N ILE A 127 10.08 -0.83 3.44
CA ILE A 127 10.58 -1.79 4.44
C ILE A 127 11.82 -2.53 3.93
N ASN A 128 11.82 -3.01 2.69
CA ASN A 128 13.01 -3.64 2.10
C ASN A 128 14.25 -2.72 2.16
N SER A 129 14.09 -1.42 1.90
CA SER A 129 15.22 -0.47 1.93
C SER A 129 15.82 -0.23 3.32
N ILE A 130 15.10 -0.60 4.39
CA ILE A 130 15.55 -0.49 5.78
C ILE A 130 16.23 -1.79 6.24
N MET A 131 15.91 -2.92 5.59
CA MET A 131 16.50 -4.21 5.89
C MET A 131 17.82 -4.49 5.14
N GLU A 132 18.13 -3.70 4.10
CA GLU A 132 19.39 -3.74 3.34
C GLU A 132 20.54 -3.03 4.08
#